data_AF-A0A9E5AY60-F1
#
_entry.id   AF-A0A9E5AY60-F1
#
_cell.length_a   1.000
_cell.length_b   1.000
_cell.length_c   1.000
_cell.angle_alpha   90.00
_cell.angle_beta   90.00
_cell.angle_gamma   90.00
#
_symmetry.space_group_name_H-M   'P 1'
#
loop_
_entity.id
_entity.type
_entity.pdbx_description
1 polymer ?
#
loop_
_entity_poly.entity_id
_entity_poly.type
_entity_poly.pdbx_seq_one_letter_code
_entity_poly.pdbx_strand_id
1 'polypeptide(L)'
;SFFAFDPHETGGVHLAVGDLDGDGREEIVVGSGKGTLPRIRVYDGKGRMLHEFFLGAQFSSVGVTPVVADIDGDGKEEILVPSSPF
;
A
#
# COMPACT_ATOMS: atom_id res chain seq x y z
N SER A 1 7.71 14.77 -7.21
CA SER A 1 8.23 13.44 -6.83
C SER A 1 8.35 13.38 -5.32
N PHE A 2 8.19 12.19 -4.73
CA PHE A 2 8.31 11.96 -3.28
C PHE A 2 8.90 10.57 -3.02
N PHE A 3 9.39 10.34 -1.80
CA PHE A 3 9.77 9.00 -1.34
C PHE A 3 8.64 8.41 -0.51
N ALA A 4 8.15 7.22 -0.91
CA ALA A 4 7.11 6.53 -0.16
C ALA A 4 7.63 5.91 1.15
N PHE A 5 8.90 5.51 1.17
CA PHE A 5 9.57 4.99 2.36
C PHE A 5 10.92 5.67 2.56
N ASP A 6 11.61 5.33 3.65
CA ASP A 6 12.98 5.81 3.87
C ASP A 6 13.85 5.40 2.67
N PRO A 7 14.60 6.33 2.03
CA PRO A 7 15.40 6.02 0.86
C PRO A 7 16.54 5.01 1.13
N HIS A 8 16.87 4.74 2.40
CA HIS A 8 17.81 3.69 2.80
C HIS A 8 17.17 2.30 2.90
N GLU A 9 15.85 2.19 2.83
CA GLU A 9 15.17 0.89 2.69
C GLU A 9 15.28 0.39 1.25
N THR A 10 16.12 -0.62 1.06
CA THR A 10 16.47 -1.15 -0.27
C THR A 10 15.61 -2.32 -0.73
N GLY A 11 14.56 -2.66 0.02
CA GLY A 11 13.64 -3.76 -0.31
C GLY A 11 12.78 -3.52 -1.55
N GLY A 12 12.77 -2.29 -2.07
CA GLY A 12 11.87 -1.85 -3.14
C GLY A 12 10.46 -1.60 -2.65
N VAL A 13 9.52 -1.45 -3.59
CA VAL A 13 8.10 -1.19 -3.32
C VAL A 13 7.20 -1.96 -4.28
N HIS A 14 5.98 -2.26 -3.84
CA HIS A 14 4.89 -2.69 -4.69
C HIS A 14 3.84 -1.59 -4.75
N LEU A 15 3.24 -1.38 -5.92
CA LEU A 15 2.32 -0.28 -6.17
C LEU A 15 0.96 -0.80 -6.63
N ALA A 16 -0.07 -0.15 -6.13
CA ALA A 16 -1.43 -0.16 -6.66
C ALA A 16 -1.98 1.27 -6.63
N VAL A 17 -3.03 1.52 -7.41
CA VAL A 17 -3.75 2.80 -7.44
C VAL A 17 -5.24 2.51 -7.45
N GLY A 18 -6.02 3.44 -6.92
CA GLY A 18 -7.46 3.32 -6.92
C GLY A 18 -8.17 4.41 -6.14
N ASP A 19 -9.46 4.61 -6.39
CA ASP A 19 -10.28 5.63 -5.72
C ASP A 19 -10.81 5.07 -4.39
N LEU A 20 -10.08 5.34 -3.31
CA LEU A 20 -10.34 4.74 -2.00
C LEU A 20 -11.37 5.54 -1.19
N ASP A 21 -11.59 6.80 -1.53
CA ASP A 21 -12.53 7.67 -0.81
C ASP A 21 -13.81 7.99 -1.59
N GLY A 22 -13.85 7.67 -2.89
CA GLY A 22 -14.98 7.82 -3.80
C GLY A 22 -15.11 9.23 -4.38
N ASP A 23 -14.03 10.02 -4.42
CA ASP A 23 -14.06 11.40 -4.93
C ASP A 23 -13.80 11.53 -6.45
N GLY A 24 -13.55 10.39 -7.13
CA GLY A 24 -13.22 10.31 -8.53
C GLY A 24 -11.75 10.56 -8.86
N ARG A 25 -10.85 10.59 -7.86
CA ARG A 25 -9.39 10.64 -8.03
C ARG A 25 -8.77 9.41 -7.39
N GLU A 26 -7.76 8.88 -8.05
CA GLU A 26 -7.02 7.73 -7.52
C GLU A 26 -6.02 8.16 -6.43
N GLU A 27 -6.00 7.39 -5.35
CA GLU A 27 -4.92 7.35 -4.38
C GLU A 27 -3.81 6.39 -4.81
N ILE A 28 -2.62 6.62 -4.28
CA ILE A 28 -1.45 5.76 -4.48
C ILE A 28 -1.28 4.88 -3.25
N VAL A 29 -1.32 3.56 -3.45
CA VAL A 29 -1.10 2.56 -2.41
C VAL A 29 0.28 1.94 -2.60
N VAL A 30 1.13 2.04 -1.58
CA VAL A 30 2.50 1.54 -1.60
C VAL A 30 2.69 0.49 -0.52
N GLY A 31 2.99 -0.74 -0.95
CA GLY A 31 3.42 -1.81 -0.06
C GLY A 31 4.95 -1.87 0.06
N SER A 32 5.45 -2.04 1.28
CA SER A 32 6.87 -2.15 1.54
C SER A 32 7.47 -3.44 0.96
N GLY A 33 8.66 -3.33 0.38
CA GLY A 33 9.38 -4.47 -0.16
C GLY A 33 9.96 -5.41 0.90
N LYS A 34 10.50 -6.54 0.45
CA LYS A 34 11.06 -7.59 1.31
C LYS A 34 12.22 -7.06 2.18
N GLY A 35 12.32 -7.53 3.42
CA GLY A 35 13.43 -7.19 4.32
C GLY A 35 13.31 -5.81 4.96
N THR A 36 12.14 -5.17 4.83
CA THR A 36 11.79 -3.91 5.49
C THR A 36 10.67 -4.13 6.50
N LEU A 37 10.30 -3.09 7.27
CA LEU A 37 9.12 -3.19 8.14
C LEU A 37 7.86 -3.33 7.27
N PRO A 38 7.07 -4.41 7.43
CA PRO A 38 5.94 -4.72 6.57
C PRO A 38 4.80 -3.75 6.80
N ARG A 39 4.61 -2.83 5.86
CA ARG A 39 3.63 -1.76 5.95
C ARG A 39 3.06 -1.37 4.61
N ILE A 40 1.88 -0.76 4.67
CA ILE A 40 1.22 -0.11 3.54
C ILE A 40 1.12 1.37 3.87
N ARG A 41 1.45 2.22 2.90
CA ARG A 41 1.18 3.65 2.95
C ARG A 41 0.29 4.05 1.80
N VAL A 42 -0.67 4.93 2.09
CA VAL A 42 -1.60 5.50 1.12
C VAL A 42 -1.26 6.98 0.96
N TYR A 43 -1.22 7.46 -0.27
CA TYR A 43 -0.94 8.86 -0.61
C TYR A 43 -2.01 9.42 -1.54
N ASP A 44 -2.26 10.72 -1.45
CA ASP A 44 -3.01 11.42 -2.51
C ASP A 44 -2.17 11.59 -3.78
N GLY A 45 -2.80 12.03 -4.87
CA GLY A 45 -2.13 12.33 -6.15
C GLY A 45 -1.06 13.44 -6.09
N LYS A 46 -0.89 14.12 -4.95
CA LYS A 46 0.18 15.10 -4.70
C LYS A 46 1.32 14.53 -3.87
N GLY A 47 1.24 13.26 -3.46
CA GLY A 47 2.26 12.58 -2.65
C GLY A 47 2.18 12.88 -1.16
N ARG A 48 1.05 13.41 -0.66
CA ARG A 48 0.82 13.56 0.78
C ARG A 48 0.27 12.26 1.35
N MET A 49 0.91 11.76 2.40
CA MET A 49 0.50 10.53 3.07
C MET A 49 -0.86 10.74 3.76
N LEU A 50 -1.80 9.83 3.49
CA LEU A 50 -3.14 9.78 4.07
C LEU A 50 -3.20 8.78 5.23
N HIS A 51 -2.68 7.57 5.00
CA HIS A 51 -2.76 6.45 5.94
C HIS A 51 -1.47 5.63 5.95
N GLU A 52 -1.20 4.97 7.08
CA GLU A 52 -0.16 3.94 7.22
C GLU A 52 -0.72 2.77 8.02
N PHE A 53 -0.51 1.55 7.52
CA PHE A 53 -0.92 0.31 8.16
C PHE A 53 0.30 -0.57 8.39
N PHE A 54 0.52 -1.00 9.63
CA PHE A 54 1.53 -1.99 9.95
C PHE A 54 0.90 -3.39 9.97
N LEU A 55 1.49 -4.31 9.22
CA LEU A 55 0.91 -5.65 9.04
C LEU A 55 1.40 -6.68 10.06
N GLY A 56 2.39 -6.32 10.90
CA GLY A 56 2.98 -7.22 11.88
C GLY A 56 4.28 -7.87 11.39
N ALA A 57 5.21 -8.13 12.30
CA ALA A 57 6.58 -8.55 11.99
C ALA A 57 6.68 -9.88 11.21
N GLN A 58 5.64 -10.72 11.27
CA GLN A 58 5.55 -11.99 10.54
C GLN A 58 5.65 -11.85 9.00
N PHE A 59 5.41 -10.64 8.47
CA PHE A 59 5.49 -10.36 7.03
C PHE A 59 6.82 -9.74 6.60
N SER A 60 7.79 -9.54 7.49
CA SER A 60 9.06 -8.87 7.15
C SER A 60 9.93 -9.66 6.15
N SER A 61 9.76 -10.98 6.10
CA SER A 61 10.46 -11.88 5.16
C SER A 61 9.88 -11.85 3.74
N VAL A 62 8.69 -11.27 3.55
CA VAL A 62 7.99 -11.15 2.28
C VAL A 62 7.73 -9.68 1.94
N GLY A 63 7.58 -9.37 0.67
CA GLY A 63 7.09 -8.06 0.26
C GLY A 63 5.58 -7.96 0.50
N VAL A 64 5.08 -6.75 0.72
CA VAL A 64 3.65 -6.48 0.79
C VAL A 64 3.17 -6.08 -0.60
N THR A 65 2.34 -6.91 -1.23
CA THR A 65 1.78 -6.64 -2.56
C THR A 65 0.30 -6.29 -2.43
N PRO A 66 -0.07 -5.01 -2.39
CA PRO A 66 -1.47 -4.60 -2.33
C PRO A 66 -2.18 -4.85 -3.65
N VAL A 67 -3.48 -5.14 -3.57
CA VAL A 67 -4.43 -5.09 -4.69
C VAL A 67 -5.52 -4.09 -4.32
N VAL A 68 -5.98 -3.29 -5.28
CA VAL A 68 -7.07 -2.34 -5.09
C VAL A 68 -8.21 -2.72 -6.03
N ALA A 69 -9.42 -2.84 -5.50
CA ALA A 69 -10.64 -3.12 -6.24
C ALA A 69 -11.87 -2.82 -5.40
N ASP A 70 -12.95 -2.36 -6.04
CA ASP A 70 -14.30 -2.30 -5.46
C ASP A 70 -14.84 -3.74 -5.33
N ILE A 71 -14.82 -4.29 -4.11
CA ILE A 71 -15.24 -5.66 -3.82
C ILE A 71 -16.64 -5.76 -3.24
N ASP A 72 -17.20 -4.65 -2.75
CA ASP A 72 -18.53 -4.63 -2.14
C ASP A 72 -19.60 -3.89 -2.96
N GLY A 73 -19.19 -3.19 -4.03
CA GLY A 73 -20.03 -2.52 -5.00
C GLY A 73 -20.51 -1.13 -4.56
N ASP A 74 -19.85 -0.50 -3.59
CA ASP A 74 -20.23 0.84 -3.09
C ASP A 74 -19.65 2.00 -3.93
N GLY A 75 -18.77 1.70 -4.90
CA GLY A 75 -18.11 2.67 -5.76
C GLY A 75 -16.84 3.28 -5.17
N LYS A 76 -16.38 2.80 -4.00
CA LYS A 76 -15.04 3.01 -3.46
C LYS A 76 -14.26 1.70 -3.62
N GLU A 77 -12.97 1.82 -3.81
CA GLU A 77 -12.12 0.64 -3.94
C GLU A 77 -11.46 0.29 -2.60
N GLU A 78 -11.34 -1.01 -2.31
CA GLU A 78 -10.73 -1.51 -1.09
C GLU A 78 -9.28 -1.94 -1.32
N ILE A 79 -8.45 -1.83 -0.28
CA ILE A 79 -7.10 -2.41 -0.28
C ILE A 79 -7.15 -3.84 0.25
N LEU A 80 -6.76 -4.80 -0.60
CA LEU A 80 -6.56 -6.19 -0.24
C LEU A 80 -5.08 -6.50 -0.09
N VAL A 81 -4.75 -7.24 0.97
CA VAL A 81 -3.38 -7.69 1.25
C VAL A 81 -3.36 -9.20 1.42
N PRO A 82 -2.84 -9.96 0.44
CA PRO A 82 -2.68 -11.39 0.60
C PRO A 82 -1.58 -11.67 1.62
N SER A 83 -1.96 -12.24 2.76
CA SER A 83 -1.01 -12.79 3.72
C SER A 83 -0.71 -14.25 3.35
N SER A 84 0.45 -14.52 2.74
CA SER A 84 0.92 -15.90 2.61
C SER A 84 1.58 -16.35 3.91
N PRO A 85 1.14 -17.44 4.55
CA PRO A 85 1.74 -17.95 5.79
C PRO A 85 2.94 -18.90 5.54
N PHE A 86 3.58 -18.87 4.37
CA PHE A 86 4.60 -19.84 3.98
C PHE A 86 5.95 -19.20 3.70
#